data_AF-A0A257MXH2-F1
#
_entry.id   AF-A0A257MXH2-F1
#
_cell.length_a   1.000
_cell.length_b   1.000
_cell.length_c   1.000
_cell.angle_alpha   90.00
_cell.angle_beta   90.00
_cell.angle_gamma   90.00
#
_symmetry.space_group_name_H-M   'P 1'
#
loop_
_entity.id
_entity.type
_entity.pdbx_description
1 polymer ?
#
loop_
_entity_poly.entity_id
_entity_poly.type
_entity_poly.pdbx_seq_one_letter_code
_entity_poly.pdbx_strand_id
1 'polypeptide(L)'
;MSDISTASCGGTERHPLADNIYFLEEEGRKGELLPIMEDENGTYIMNSKDLRAIEHVQRLVDIGIDSLKIEGRTKSHYYVARTAQTYRQAIDDALAGRAFQPELIGVLENLANRGYTDGFYKRHHSHEHQNYITGYSKSHQQQFCGEIRSYDPATGLAIVDVKNKFSVGDKLELILPEGNRDITVERMENMYGNTMQEASGGGYEVKIPLPEIHSVNGLLARYTN
;
A
#
# COMPACT_ATOMS: atom_id res chain seq x y z
N MET A 1 32.43 -9.66 22.19
CA MET A 1 32.76 -8.36 21.58
C MET A 1 31.48 -7.56 21.64
N SER A 2 31.44 -6.55 22.49
CA SER A 2 30.27 -5.71 22.74
C SER A 2 29.99 -4.86 21.49
N ASP A 3 28.77 -4.96 20.95
CA ASP A 3 28.27 -4.04 19.93
C ASP A 3 28.23 -2.62 20.52
N ILE A 4 29.23 -1.82 20.19
CA ILE A 4 29.23 -0.40 20.54
C ILE A 4 28.30 0.28 19.54
N SER A 5 27.07 0.56 19.96
CA SER A 5 26.15 1.44 19.25
C SER A 5 26.79 2.84 19.22
N THR A 6 27.25 3.26 18.04
CA THR A 6 27.85 4.58 17.85
C THR A 6 26.76 5.61 17.60
N ALA A 7 26.92 6.83 18.12
CA ALA A 7 25.97 7.90 17.84
C ALA A 7 26.01 8.26 16.34
N SER A 8 24.84 8.29 15.68
CA SER A 8 24.67 8.58 14.24
C SER A 8 25.28 9.94 13.81
N CYS A 9 25.46 10.86 14.77
CA CYS A 9 26.07 12.17 14.56
C CYS A 9 27.40 12.30 15.34
N GLY A 10 28.52 11.84 14.77
CA GLY A 10 29.86 12.33 15.17
C GLY A 10 30.82 11.35 15.85
N GLY A 11 30.56 10.04 15.81
CA GLY A 11 31.54 9.03 16.28
C GLY A 11 31.84 9.07 17.78
N THR A 12 31.06 9.82 18.55
CA THR A 12 31.09 9.84 20.01
C THR A 12 30.38 8.60 20.58
N GLU A 13 30.87 8.16 21.73
CA GLU A 13 30.28 7.08 22.50
C GLU A 13 28.84 7.45 22.91
N ARG A 14 27.88 6.58 22.58
CA ARG A 14 26.46 6.83 22.83
C ARG A 14 26.20 6.84 24.34
N HIS A 15 25.42 7.80 24.80
CA HIS A 15 25.08 7.89 26.22
C HIS A 15 24.16 6.71 26.61
N PRO A 16 24.44 5.95 27.70
CA PRO A 16 23.66 4.75 28.06
C PRO A 16 22.15 4.98 28.27
N LEU A 17 21.77 6.19 28.67
CA LEU A 17 20.35 6.56 28.80
C LEU A 17 19.60 6.61 27.46
N ALA A 18 20.29 6.70 26.32
CA ALA A 18 19.64 6.71 25.00
C ALA A 18 19.03 5.34 24.64
N ASP A 19 19.41 4.27 25.34
CA ASP A 19 18.88 2.91 25.09
C ASP A 19 17.57 2.62 25.85
N ASN A 20 17.10 3.55 26.70
CA ASN A 20 15.86 3.40 27.43
C ASN A 20 14.63 3.72 26.56
N ILE A 21 13.50 3.09 26.89
CA ILE A 21 12.21 3.43 26.29
C ILE A 21 11.66 4.68 26.97
N TYR A 22 11.41 5.72 26.19
CA TYR A 22 10.78 6.96 26.65
C TYR A 22 9.39 7.12 26.05
N PHE A 23 8.51 7.77 26.81
CA PHE A 23 7.17 8.12 26.36
C PHE A 23 6.94 9.62 26.58
N LEU A 24 6.19 10.23 25.66
CA LEU A 24 5.61 11.55 25.84
C LEU A 24 4.17 11.42 26.31
N GLU A 25 3.80 12.26 27.28
CA GLU A 25 2.41 12.45 27.70
C GLU A 25 2.05 13.92 27.46
N GLU A 26 0.99 14.17 26.70
CA GLU A 26 0.49 15.53 26.46
C GLU A 26 -0.49 15.94 27.57
N GLU A 27 -0.44 17.21 28.01
CA GLU A 27 -1.32 17.72 29.08
C GLU A 27 -2.82 17.50 28.79
N GLY A 28 -3.22 17.63 27.52
CA GLY A 28 -4.59 17.44 27.06
C GLY A 28 -5.02 15.99 26.81
N ARG A 29 -4.10 15.01 26.93
CA ARG A 29 -4.34 13.57 26.67
C ARG A 29 -3.67 12.70 27.74
N LYS A 30 -4.00 12.94 29.00
CA LYS A 30 -3.44 12.17 30.13
C LYS A 30 -3.73 10.68 29.99
N GLY A 31 -2.71 9.85 30.17
CA GLY A 31 -2.75 8.39 30.01
C GLY A 31 -2.50 7.89 28.59
N GLU A 32 -2.46 8.76 27.57
CA GLU A 32 -2.07 8.38 26.21
C GLU A 32 -0.55 8.57 26.03
N LEU A 33 0.22 7.53 26.36
CA LEU A 33 1.67 7.54 26.25
C LEU A 33 2.12 7.34 24.78
N LEU A 34 2.81 8.33 24.23
CA LEU A 34 3.37 8.29 22.87
C LEU A 34 4.83 7.83 22.93
N PRO A 35 5.18 6.66 22.37
CA PRO A 35 6.56 6.16 22.43
C PRO A 35 7.50 7.04 21.59
N ILE A 36 8.68 7.30 22.14
CA ILE A 36 9.81 7.82 21.39
C ILE A 36 10.53 6.63 20.77
N MET A 37 10.61 6.59 19.44
CA MET A 37 11.28 5.51 18.70
C MET A 37 12.58 6.02 18.10
N GLU A 38 13.62 5.21 18.03
CA GLU A 38 14.90 5.59 17.41
C GLU A 38 15.40 4.46 16.53
N ASP A 39 15.81 4.79 15.30
CA ASP A 39 16.49 3.87 14.40
C ASP A 39 17.79 4.49 13.86
N GLU A 40 18.46 3.82 12.92
CA GLU A 40 19.73 4.28 12.31
C GLU A 40 19.63 5.69 11.70
N ASN A 41 18.42 6.15 11.37
CA ASN A 41 18.11 7.46 10.79
C ASN A 41 17.72 8.52 11.82
N GLY A 42 17.69 8.19 13.12
CA GLY A 42 17.49 9.14 14.22
C GLY A 42 16.24 8.89 15.08
N THR A 43 15.95 9.85 15.97
CA THR A 43 14.87 9.77 16.96
C THR A 43 13.56 10.36 16.41
N TYR A 44 12.49 9.59 16.47
CA TYR A 44 11.14 9.96 16.06
C TYR A 44 10.29 10.30 17.28
N ILE A 45 9.95 11.58 17.38
CA ILE A 45 9.10 12.14 18.43
C ILE A 45 7.82 12.61 17.73
N MET A 46 6.65 12.07 18.10
CA MET A 46 5.35 12.42 17.51
C MET A 46 5.21 12.08 16.01
N ASN A 47 5.53 10.84 15.60
CA ASN A 47 5.33 10.45 14.19
C ASN A 47 3.83 10.47 13.85
N SER A 48 3.45 11.26 12.84
CA SER A 48 2.07 11.37 12.41
C SER A 48 1.65 10.13 11.63
N LYS A 49 0.53 9.54 12.04
CA LYS A 49 -0.21 8.57 11.22
C LYS A 49 -0.59 9.22 9.89
N ASP A 50 -0.70 8.42 8.85
CA ASP A 50 -1.11 8.90 7.53
C ASP A 50 -2.59 9.35 7.60
N LEU A 51 -2.90 10.55 7.08
CA LEU A 51 -4.28 11.02 6.99
C LEU A 51 -5.03 10.24 5.91
N ARG A 52 -6.16 9.63 6.27
CA ARG A 52 -7.09 8.99 5.32
C ARG A 52 -8.46 9.61 5.47
N ALA A 53 -9.11 9.87 4.33
CA ALA A 53 -10.43 10.49 4.30
C ALA A 53 -11.43 9.67 3.48
N ILE A 54 -11.09 8.43 3.10
CA ILE A 54 -11.87 7.68 2.11
C ILE A 54 -13.30 7.40 2.59
N GLU A 55 -13.48 7.13 3.89
CA GLU A 55 -14.80 6.93 4.51
C GLU A 55 -15.64 8.20 4.55
N HIS A 56 -15.01 9.37 4.40
CA HIS A 56 -15.65 10.68 4.46
C HIS A 56 -15.99 11.23 3.08
N VAL A 57 -15.66 10.52 2.00
CA VAL A 57 -15.84 10.99 0.62
C VAL A 57 -17.30 11.38 0.35
N GLN A 58 -18.29 10.60 0.77
CA GLN A 58 -19.70 10.95 0.62
C GLN A 58 -20.01 12.32 1.24
N ARG A 59 -19.62 12.52 2.50
CA ARG A 59 -19.86 13.77 3.21
C ARG A 59 -19.13 14.94 2.55
N LEU A 60 -17.92 14.72 2.03
CA LEU A 60 -17.15 15.75 1.33
C LEU A 60 -17.84 16.16 0.02
N VAL A 61 -18.40 15.20 -0.72
CA VAL A 61 -19.22 15.46 -1.91
C VAL A 61 -20.48 16.25 -1.54
N ASP A 62 -21.20 15.85 -0.49
CA ASP A 62 -22.46 16.48 -0.08
C ASP A 62 -22.30 17.96 0.33
N ILE A 63 -21.14 18.34 0.87
CA ILE A 63 -20.84 19.74 1.24
C ILE A 63 -20.24 20.56 0.07
N GLY A 64 -20.13 19.97 -1.12
CA GLY A 64 -19.68 20.65 -2.33
C GLY A 64 -18.17 20.74 -2.51
N ILE A 65 -17.38 19.78 -2.02
CA ILE A 65 -15.95 19.72 -2.33
C ILE A 65 -15.73 19.24 -3.77
N ASP A 66 -15.10 20.09 -4.59
CA ASP A 66 -14.84 19.79 -6.02
C ASP A 66 -13.59 18.95 -6.27
N SER A 67 -12.63 18.96 -5.34
CA SER A 67 -11.33 18.31 -5.54
C SER A 67 -10.78 17.71 -4.25
N LEU A 68 -10.27 16.49 -4.36
CA LEU A 68 -9.47 15.83 -3.33
C LEU A 68 -8.01 15.75 -3.78
N LYS A 69 -7.08 15.89 -2.85
CA LYS A 69 -5.64 15.78 -3.11
C LYS A 69 -5.09 14.52 -2.45
N ILE A 70 -4.40 13.69 -3.22
CA ILE A 70 -3.60 12.56 -2.72
C ILE A 70 -2.14 12.97 -2.72
N GLU A 71 -1.45 12.82 -1.58
CA GLU A 71 -0.02 13.12 -1.44
C GLU A 71 0.82 11.87 -1.76
N GLY A 72 1.55 11.90 -2.88
CA GLY A 72 2.30 10.75 -3.39
C GLY A 72 3.79 10.97 -3.61
N ARG A 73 4.36 12.13 -3.24
CA ARG A 73 5.72 12.55 -3.64
C ARG A 73 6.83 11.54 -3.33
N THR A 74 6.72 10.83 -2.21
CA THR A 74 7.69 9.83 -1.76
C THR A 74 7.18 8.40 -1.90
N LYS A 75 6.01 8.23 -2.52
CA LYS A 75 5.33 6.93 -2.64
C LYS A 75 5.65 6.30 -4.00
N SER A 76 5.57 4.97 -4.07
CA SER A 76 5.74 4.25 -5.33
C SER A 76 4.60 4.55 -6.30
N HIS A 77 4.82 4.35 -7.61
CA HIS A 77 3.73 4.48 -8.59
C HIS A 77 2.59 3.49 -8.30
N TYR A 78 2.88 2.30 -7.75
CA TYR A 78 1.87 1.34 -7.30
C TYR A 78 0.97 1.94 -6.22
N TYR A 79 1.56 2.58 -5.21
CA TYR A 79 0.79 3.28 -4.18
C TYR A 79 -0.11 4.35 -4.80
N VAL A 80 0.44 5.18 -5.69
CA VAL A 80 -0.30 6.27 -6.33
C VAL A 80 -1.45 5.73 -7.19
N ALA A 81 -1.20 4.71 -8.01
CA ALA A 81 -2.21 4.07 -8.86
C ALA A 81 -3.35 3.48 -8.03
N ARG A 82 -3.01 2.68 -7.00
CA ARG A 82 -4.01 2.07 -6.11
C ARG A 82 -4.80 3.10 -5.34
N THR A 83 -4.14 4.09 -4.75
CA THR A 83 -4.83 5.14 -4.00
C THR A 83 -5.74 5.96 -4.90
N ALA A 84 -5.28 6.33 -6.10
CA ALA A 84 -6.09 7.08 -7.07
C ALA A 84 -7.32 6.28 -7.53
N GLN A 85 -7.16 5.01 -7.93
CA GLN A 85 -8.28 4.14 -8.31
C GLN A 85 -9.30 4.01 -7.17
N THR A 86 -8.81 3.78 -5.95
CA THR A 86 -9.67 3.56 -4.78
C THR A 86 -10.48 4.82 -4.44
N TYR A 87 -9.85 6.00 -4.43
CA TYR A 87 -10.58 7.25 -4.21
C TYR A 87 -11.49 7.61 -5.38
N ARG A 88 -11.11 7.32 -6.63
CA ARG A 88 -11.97 7.54 -7.80
C ARG A 88 -13.26 6.73 -7.67
N GLN A 89 -13.16 5.45 -7.31
CA GLN A 89 -14.32 4.60 -7.05
C GLN A 89 -15.21 5.17 -5.95
N ALA A 90 -14.63 5.59 -4.81
CA ALA A 90 -15.40 6.19 -3.72
C ALA A 90 -16.14 7.47 -4.13
N ILE A 91 -15.51 8.31 -4.97
CA ILE A 91 -16.16 9.54 -5.49
C ILE A 91 -17.27 9.15 -6.48
N ASP A 92 -17.03 8.20 -7.39
CA ASP A 92 -18.03 7.74 -8.35
C ASP A 92 -19.25 7.10 -7.67
N ASP A 93 -19.03 6.35 -6.59
CA ASP A 93 -20.10 5.81 -5.77
C ASP A 93 -20.90 6.91 -5.10
N ALA A 94 -20.22 7.88 -4.48
CA ALA A 94 -20.88 8.99 -3.81
C ALA A 94 -21.71 9.86 -4.75
N LEU A 95 -21.18 10.19 -5.93
CA LEU A 95 -21.89 10.97 -6.95
C LEU A 95 -23.10 10.22 -7.53
N ALA A 96 -23.04 8.89 -7.56
CA ALA A 96 -24.15 8.05 -8.00
C ALA A 96 -25.15 7.71 -6.88
N GLY A 97 -24.94 8.20 -5.65
CA GLY A 97 -25.77 7.88 -4.49
C GLY A 97 -25.67 6.42 -4.04
N ARG A 98 -24.57 5.72 -4.37
CA ARG A 98 -24.29 4.36 -3.90
C ARG A 98 -23.68 4.41 -2.51
N ALA A 99 -23.99 3.40 -1.70
CA ALA A 99 -23.39 3.27 -0.38
C ALA A 99 -21.86 3.06 -0.48
N PHE A 100 -21.14 3.55 0.54
CA PHE A 100 -19.70 3.35 0.64
C PHE A 100 -19.35 1.85 0.72
N GLN A 101 -18.33 1.45 -0.03
CA GLN A 101 -17.81 0.07 -0.07
C GLN A 101 -16.66 -0.10 0.93
N PRO A 102 -16.84 -0.83 2.05
CA PRO A 102 -15.81 -0.98 3.08
C PRO A 102 -14.52 -1.63 2.59
N GLU A 103 -14.57 -2.41 1.51
CA GLU A 103 -13.44 -3.10 0.89
C GLU A 103 -12.36 -2.10 0.42
N LEU A 104 -12.77 -0.87 0.07
CA LEU A 104 -11.86 0.21 -0.31
C LEU A 104 -10.90 0.60 0.83
N ILE A 105 -11.32 0.44 2.08
CA ILE A 105 -10.43 0.62 3.24
C ILE A 105 -9.33 -0.44 3.21
N GLY A 106 -9.70 -1.71 3.01
CA GLY A 106 -8.77 -2.84 2.95
C GLY A 106 -7.70 -2.65 1.86
N VAL A 107 -8.09 -2.14 0.69
CA VAL A 107 -7.13 -1.83 -0.40
C VAL A 107 -6.05 -0.85 0.08
N LEU A 108 -6.42 0.20 0.81
CA LEU A 108 -5.47 1.20 1.31
C LEU A 108 -4.61 0.66 2.46
N GLU A 109 -5.17 -0.17 3.34
CA GLU A 109 -4.44 -0.82 4.44
C GLU A 109 -3.31 -1.73 3.95
N ASN A 110 -3.45 -2.31 2.76
CA ASN A 110 -2.40 -3.11 2.12
C ASN A 110 -1.27 -2.29 1.50
N LEU A 111 -1.44 -0.96 1.38
CA LEU A 111 -0.39 -0.08 0.90
C LEU A 111 0.55 0.30 2.03
N ALA A 112 1.81 0.62 1.69
CA ALA A 112 2.79 1.08 2.67
C ALA A 112 2.31 2.34 3.40
N ASN A 113 1.96 2.19 4.68
CA ASN A 113 1.41 3.21 5.54
C ASN A 113 2.00 3.12 6.97
N ARG A 114 1.86 4.20 7.75
CA ARG A 114 2.31 4.29 9.16
C ARG A 114 1.14 4.17 10.15
N GLY A 115 0.09 3.46 9.74
CA GLY A 115 -1.24 3.53 10.33
C GLY A 115 -2.00 4.76 9.84
N TYR A 116 -3.33 4.66 9.87
CA TYR A 116 -4.23 5.73 9.42
C TYR A 116 -4.88 6.51 10.57
N THR A 117 -5.20 7.76 10.29
CA THR A 117 -6.02 8.64 11.12
C THR A 117 -6.99 9.44 10.25
N ASP A 118 -8.18 9.70 10.77
CA ASP A 118 -9.15 10.61 10.13
C ASP A 118 -8.83 12.08 10.42
N GLY A 119 -7.80 12.34 11.23
CA GLY A 119 -7.41 13.68 11.66
C GLY A 119 -8.61 14.43 12.25
N PHE A 120 -8.94 15.58 11.65
CA PHE A 120 -10.04 16.44 12.13
C PHE A 120 -11.36 16.23 11.37
N TYR A 121 -11.47 15.25 10.46
CA TYR A 121 -12.73 14.96 9.76
C TYR A 121 -13.84 14.50 10.72
N LYS A 122 -13.44 13.88 11.83
CA LYS A 122 -14.34 13.49 12.91
C LYS A 122 -13.73 13.84 14.27
N ARG A 123 -14.44 14.63 15.08
CA ARG A 123 -13.99 14.98 16.44
C ARG A 123 -13.99 13.76 17.36
N HIS A 124 -14.97 12.86 17.25
CA HIS A 124 -15.14 11.67 18.12
C HIS A 124 -15.51 10.45 17.26
N HIS A 125 -14.84 9.31 17.47
CA HIS A 125 -15.17 8.07 16.75
C HIS A 125 -16.49 7.49 17.28
N SER A 126 -17.43 7.18 16.37
CA SER A 126 -18.63 6.39 16.68
C SER A 126 -18.35 4.90 16.50
N HIS A 127 -19.11 4.05 17.19
CA HIS A 127 -18.97 2.58 17.16
C HIS A 127 -19.03 1.97 15.74
N GLU A 128 -19.68 2.61 14.77
CA GLU A 128 -19.78 2.12 13.39
C GLU A 128 -18.41 1.97 12.71
N HIS A 129 -17.42 2.83 13.01
CA HIS A 129 -16.08 2.71 12.44
C HIS A 129 -15.28 1.52 12.98
N GLN A 130 -15.54 1.08 14.22
CA GLN A 130 -14.92 -0.12 14.77
C GLN A 130 -15.35 -1.37 13.99
N ASN A 131 -16.60 -1.39 13.49
CA ASN A 131 -17.10 -2.49 12.67
C ASN A 131 -16.46 -2.50 11.28
N TYR A 132 -16.18 -1.35 10.66
CA TYR A 132 -15.42 -1.31 9.40
C TYR A 132 -13.98 -1.80 9.61
N ILE A 133 -13.29 -1.33 10.65
CA ILE A 133 -11.90 -1.70 10.96
C ILE A 133 -11.74 -3.21 11.21
N THR A 134 -12.76 -3.84 11.82
CA THR A 134 -12.74 -5.28 12.14
C THR A 134 -13.42 -6.15 11.08
N GLY A 135 -14.24 -5.56 10.21
CA GLY A 135 -15.16 -6.26 9.30
C GLY A 135 -14.64 -6.49 7.88
N TYR A 136 -13.60 -5.78 7.41
CA TYR A 136 -12.99 -6.14 6.13
C TYR A 136 -12.08 -7.36 6.30
N SER A 137 -12.22 -8.35 5.41
CA SER A 137 -11.49 -9.60 5.50
C SER A 137 -9.98 -9.36 5.41
N LYS A 138 -9.22 -9.85 6.41
CA LYS A 138 -7.75 -9.96 6.37
C LYS A 138 -7.23 -10.79 5.18
N SER A 139 -8.11 -11.49 4.44
CA SER A 139 -7.74 -12.34 3.30
C SER A 139 -7.41 -11.58 2.02
N HIS A 140 -7.37 -10.24 2.05
CA HIS A 140 -6.99 -9.42 0.89
C HIS A 140 -5.56 -8.90 0.98
N GLN A 141 -4.68 -9.49 1.80
CA GLN A 141 -3.29 -9.05 1.83
C GLN A 141 -2.68 -9.23 0.42
N GLN A 142 -2.05 -8.17 -0.06
CA GLN A 142 -1.49 -8.10 -1.40
C GLN A 142 -0.06 -7.60 -1.34
N GLN A 143 0.80 -8.19 -2.16
CA GLN A 143 2.17 -7.76 -2.35
C GLN A 143 2.40 -7.37 -3.80
N PHE A 144 2.73 -6.10 -4.04
CA PHE A 144 3.15 -5.63 -5.36
C PHE A 144 4.35 -6.44 -5.87
N CYS A 145 4.22 -7.11 -7.00
CA CYS A 145 5.20 -8.09 -7.46
C CYS A 145 5.77 -7.81 -8.85
N GLY A 146 5.15 -6.97 -9.67
CA GLY A 146 5.74 -6.64 -10.98
C GLY A 146 5.04 -5.53 -11.74
N GLU A 147 5.73 -5.06 -12.78
CA GLU A 147 5.27 -4.04 -13.74
C GLU A 147 5.25 -4.65 -15.14
N ILE A 148 4.18 -4.40 -15.89
CA ILE A 148 4.14 -4.76 -17.31
C ILE A 148 5.05 -3.79 -18.07
N ARG A 149 5.97 -4.34 -18.86
CA ARG A 149 6.84 -3.58 -19.77
C ARG A 149 6.31 -3.59 -21.19
N SER A 150 5.76 -4.72 -21.62
CA SER A 150 5.12 -4.86 -22.92
C SER A 150 4.16 -6.04 -22.93
N TYR A 151 3.29 -6.05 -23.94
CA TYR A 151 2.37 -7.14 -24.22
C TYR A 151 2.39 -7.43 -25.72
N ASP A 152 2.47 -8.70 -26.08
CA ASP A 152 2.38 -9.17 -27.46
C ASP A 152 1.00 -9.81 -27.70
N PRO A 153 0.09 -9.15 -28.44
CA PRO A 153 -1.23 -9.70 -28.74
C PRO A 153 -1.21 -10.99 -29.57
N ALA A 154 -0.15 -11.24 -30.35
CA ALA A 154 -0.08 -12.43 -31.19
C ALA A 154 0.18 -13.69 -30.37
N THR A 155 0.95 -13.57 -29.29
CA THR A 155 1.31 -14.70 -28.39
C THR A 155 0.55 -14.68 -27.07
N GLY A 156 -0.07 -13.54 -26.71
CA GLY A 156 -0.72 -13.31 -25.42
C GLY A 156 0.28 -13.18 -24.25
N LEU A 157 1.57 -12.98 -24.54
CA LEU A 157 2.62 -12.90 -23.52
C LEU A 157 2.91 -11.46 -23.14
N ALA A 158 2.97 -11.19 -21.84
CA ALA A 158 3.47 -9.94 -21.29
C ALA A 158 4.89 -10.11 -20.75
N ILE A 159 5.75 -9.12 -21.03
CA ILE A 159 7.03 -8.97 -20.34
C ILE A 159 6.78 -8.24 -19.04
N VAL A 160 7.21 -8.83 -17.93
CA VAL A 160 7.03 -8.31 -16.57
C VAL A 160 8.40 -8.05 -15.95
N ASP A 161 8.62 -6.82 -15.51
CA ASP A 161 9.73 -6.44 -14.64
C ASP A 161 9.35 -6.77 -13.19
N VAL A 162 10.05 -7.74 -12.61
CA VAL A 162 9.72 -8.32 -11.32
C VAL A 162 10.27 -7.45 -10.18
N LYS A 163 9.43 -7.18 -9.18
CA LYS A 163 9.78 -6.41 -7.98
C LYS A 163 9.84 -7.26 -6.73
N ASN A 164 8.88 -8.17 -6.57
CA ASN A 164 8.84 -9.13 -5.45
C ASN A 164 8.54 -10.52 -5.99
N LYS A 165 8.86 -11.53 -5.18
CA LYS A 165 8.70 -12.93 -5.55
C LYS A 165 7.26 -13.28 -5.90
N PHE A 166 7.08 -14.03 -6.98
CA PHE A 166 5.85 -14.74 -7.31
C PHE A 166 6.16 -16.01 -8.13
N SER A 167 5.25 -16.97 -8.09
CA SER A 167 5.43 -18.31 -8.64
C SER A 167 4.29 -18.71 -9.57
N VAL A 168 4.55 -19.70 -10.41
CA VAL A 168 3.50 -20.37 -11.19
C VAL A 168 2.46 -20.95 -10.22
N GLY A 169 1.18 -20.71 -10.48
CA GLY A 169 0.06 -21.04 -9.61
C GLY A 169 -0.38 -19.92 -8.66
N ASP A 170 0.42 -18.86 -8.48
CA ASP A 170 0.01 -17.72 -7.66
C ASP A 170 -1.17 -16.98 -8.32
N LYS A 171 -2.09 -16.48 -7.47
CA LYS A 171 -3.13 -15.52 -7.89
C LYS A 171 -2.57 -14.11 -7.84
N LEU A 172 -2.71 -13.38 -8.93
CA LEU A 172 -2.32 -11.97 -9.04
C LEU A 172 -3.54 -11.12 -9.38
N GLU A 173 -3.62 -9.92 -8.81
CA GLU A 173 -4.45 -8.83 -9.31
C GLU A 173 -3.66 -8.08 -10.39
N LEU A 174 -4.18 -8.11 -11.60
CA LEU A 174 -3.76 -7.29 -12.73
C LEU A 174 -4.47 -5.94 -12.65
N ILE A 175 -3.69 -4.89 -12.44
CA ILE A 175 -4.17 -3.52 -12.22
C ILE A 175 -3.93 -2.72 -13.48
N LEU A 176 -5.02 -2.26 -14.10
CA LEU A 176 -4.99 -1.49 -15.35
C LEU A 176 -5.85 -0.23 -15.22
N PRO A 177 -5.59 0.81 -16.03
CA PRO A 177 -6.44 2.01 -16.08
C PRO A 177 -7.93 1.70 -16.35
N GLU A 178 -8.21 0.70 -17.17
CA GLU A 178 -9.55 0.23 -17.54
C GLU A 178 -10.24 -0.62 -16.45
N GLY A 179 -9.52 -1.01 -15.40
CA GLY A 179 -10.04 -1.80 -14.29
C GLY A 179 -9.14 -2.98 -13.92
N ASN A 180 -9.41 -3.54 -12.75
CA ASN A 180 -8.59 -4.63 -12.21
C ASN A 180 -9.18 -5.99 -12.55
N ARG A 181 -8.33 -7.00 -12.69
CA ARG A 181 -8.72 -8.38 -13.01
C ARG A 181 -7.87 -9.36 -12.23
N ASP A 182 -8.48 -10.42 -11.73
CA ASP A 182 -7.73 -11.53 -11.15
C ASP A 182 -7.22 -12.45 -12.25
N ILE A 183 -5.96 -12.86 -12.13
CA ILE A 183 -5.31 -13.84 -12.99
C ILE A 183 -4.60 -14.90 -12.14
N THR A 184 -4.36 -16.06 -12.72
CA THR A 184 -3.47 -17.08 -12.17
C THR A 184 -2.26 -17.21 -13.08
N VAL A 185 -1.06 -17.27 -12.51
CA VAL A 185 0.16 -17.47 -13.29
C VAL A 185 0.20 -18.91 -13.81
N GLU A 186 -0.25 -19.15 -15.03
CA GLU A 186 -0.33 -20.50 -15.61
C GLU A 186 1.04 -21.06 -16.00
N ARG A 187 1.88 -20.20 -16.57
CA ARG A 187 3.26 -20.51 -16.96
C ARG A 187 4.11 -19.26 -16.90
N MET A 188 5.42 -19.46 -16.77
CA MET A 188 6.40 -18.39 -16.72
C MET A 188 7.63 -18.79 -17.51
N GLU A 189 8.19 -17.87 -18.27
CA GLU A 189 9.42 -18.06 -19.05
C GLU A 189 10.41 -16.93 -18.73
N ASN A 190 11.72 -17.24 -18.77
CA ASN A 190 12.74 -16.19 -18.79
C ASN A 190 12.82 -15.52 -20.18
N MET A 191 13.68 -14.51 -20.28
CA MET A 191 13.93 -13.82 -21.55
C MET A 191 14.57 -14.70 -22.65
N TYR A 192 15.12 -15.85 -22.30
CA TYR A 192 15.69 -16.86 -23.21
C TYR A 192 14.66 -17.93 -23.64
N GLY A 193 13.41 -17.84 -23.18
CA GLY A 193 12.34 -18.80 -23.49
C GLY A 193 12.43 -20.11 -22.69
N ASN A 194 13.22 -20.17 -21.62
CA ASN A 194 13.23 -21.34 -20.73
C ASN A 194 12.14 -21.18 -19.67
N THR A 195 11.41 -22.27 -19.41
CA THR A 195 10.37 -22.31 -18.40
C THR A 195 10.93 -22.08 -17.00
N MET A 196 10.21 -21.30 -16.19
CA MET A 196 10.51 -21.01 -14.79
C MET A 196 9.30 -21.36 -13.92
N GLN A 197 9.57 -21.75 -12.67
CA GLN A 197 8.51 -21.97 -11.67
C GLN A 197 8.33 -20.75 -10.74
N GLU A 198 9.35 -19.91 -10.65
CA GLU A 198 9.40 -18.81 -9.69
C GLU A 198 10.26 -17.68 -10.23
N ALA A 199 9.81 -16.44 -10.06
CA ALA A 199 10.64 -15.26 -10.18
C ALA A 199 11.03 -14.79 -8.77
N SER A 200 12.33 -14.69 -8.47
CA SER A 200 12.81 -14.50 -7.08
C SER A 200 12.74 -13.04 -6.58
N GLY A 201 12.30 -12.09 -7.41
CA GLY A 201 12.15 -10.67 -7.02
C GLY A 201 12.90 -9.72 -7.95
N GLY A 202 13.27 -8.56 -7.41
CA GLY A 202 13.99 -7.50 -8.12
C GLY A 202 15.15 -8.00 -8.98
N GLY A 203 15.22 -7.52 -10.23
CA GLY A 203 16.28 -7.84 -11.20
C GLY A 203 15.94 -8.97 -12.17
N TYR A 204 14.78 -9.61 -12.02
CA TYR A 204 14.26 -10.57 -13.01
C TYR A 204 13.32 -9.88 -14.00
N GLU A 205 13.43 -10.26 -15.26
CA GLU A 205 12.40 -10.04 -16.27
C GLU A 205 11.86 -11.40 -16.72
N VAL A 206 10.54 -11.53 -16.73
CA VAL A 206 9.86 -12.79 -17.08
C VAL A 206 8.74 -12.54 -18.07
N LYS A 207 8.36 -13.58 -18.80
CA LYS A 207 7.19 -13.61 -19.67
C LYS A 207 6.11 -14.47 -19.04
N ILE A 208 4.90 -13.92 -18.93
CA ILE A 208 3.72 -14.64 -18.46
C ILE A 208 2.56 -14.43 -19.44
N PRO A 209 1.66 -15.41 -19.61
CA PRO A 209 0.43 -15.20 -20.37
C PRO A 209 -0.49 -14.25 -19.61
N LEU A 210 -1.07 -13.29 -20.31
CA LEU A 210 -2.11 -12.40 -19.78
C LEU A 210 -3.35 -12.45 -20.68
N PRO A 211 -4.55 -12.16 -20.12
CA PRO A 211 -5.70 -11.85 -20.96
C PRO A 211 -5.41 -10.65 -21.87
N GLU A 212 -6.25 -10.42 -22.88
CA GLU A 212 -6.09 -9.26 -23.75
C GLU A 212 -6.13 -7.96 -22.94
N ILE A 213 -5.06 -7.17 -23.08
CA ILE A 213 -4.89 -5.86 -22.48
C ILE A 213 -4.57 -4.82 -23.55
N HIS A 214 -5.07 -3.61 -23.35
CA HIS A 214 -4.85 -2.50 -24.28
C HIS A 214 -3.85 -1.46 -23.74
N SER A 215 -3.54 -1.52 -22.45
CA SER A 215 -2.57 -0.65 -21.78
C SER A 215 -1.31 -1.41 -21.37
N VAL A 216 -0.15 -0.85 -21.70
CA VAL A 216 1.17 -1.40 -21.31
C VAL A 216 1.63 -0.95 -19.92
N ASN A 217 0.87 -0.08 -19.25
CA ASN A 217 1.20 0.44 -17.91
C ASN A 217 0.55 -0.36 -16.77
N GLY A 218 0.37 -1.67 -16.96
CA GLY A 218 -0.25 -2.52 -15.97
C GLY A 218 0.67 -2.85 -14.80
N LEU A 219 0.09 -3.02 -13.61
CA LEU A 219 0.79 -3.43 -12.41
C LEU A 219 0.27 -4.79 -11.94
N LEU A 220 1.11 -5.57 -11.27
CA LEU A 220 0.76 -6.88 -10.74
C LEU A 220 0.95 -6.88 -9.22
N ALA A 221 -0.10 -7.30 -8.51
CA ALA A 221 -0.04 -7.52 -7.06
C ALA A 221 -0.45 -8.97 -6.75
N ARG A 222 0.41 -9.71 -6.06
CA ARG A 222 0.14 -11.08 -5.64
C ARG A 222 -0.73 -11.09 -4.39
N TYR A 223 -1.78 -11.91 -4.37
CA TYR A 223 -2.53 -12.20 -3.15
C TYR A 223 -1.69 -13.08 -2.21
N THR A 224 -1.54 -12.66 -0.97
CA THR A 224 -0.84 -13.40 0.08
C THR A 224 -1.84 -14.02 1.04
N ASN A 225 -1.65 -15.31 1.35
CA ASN A 225 -2.46 -16.05 2.33
C ASN A 225 -2.01 -15.77 3.77
#